data_AF-A0A1H7TZF3-F1
#
_entry.id   AF-A0A1H7TZF3-F1
#
_cell.length_a   1.000
_cell.length_b   1.000
_cell.length_c   1.000
_cell.angle_alpha   90.00
_cell.angle_beta   90.00
_cell.angle_gamma   90.00
#
_symmetry.space_group_name_H-M   'P 1'
#
loop_
_entity.id
_entity.type
_entity.pdbx_description
1 polymer ?
#
loop_
_entity_poly.entity_id
_entity_poly.type
_entity_poly.pdbx_seq_one_letter_code
_entity_poly.pdbx_strand_id
1 'polypeptide(L)'
;MMEKEILNIFESKADEAFDEMFDSLQALLRPHLSIMKLTFDNGKLRLTAEDELNPVCIDVYSAFKQIVGRCGALVGAAGKTAQRTVIINELVLAKNDGVDITPAVANNVCKSLLGRGCSKKVLAEHFSQKNRTAADKSLCFSDKKQKERLEKVTTGLDDQVKTLKGAIRIIRLNKSLNFVSRWSGDISLRSDK
;
A
#
# COMPACT_ATOMS: atom_id res chain seq x y z
N MET A 1 -11.66 15.22 5.09
CA MET A 1 -12.72 14.19 5.31
C MET A 1 -12.41 12.90 4.56
N MET A 2 -12.14 12.98 3.24
CA MET A 2 -11.83 11.83 2.38
C MET A 2 -10.52 11.07 2.72
N GLU A 3 -9.47 11.76 3.16
CA GLU A 3 -8.20 11.10 3.54
C GLU A 3 -8.37 10.13 4.72
N LYS A 4 -9.23 10.47 5.69
CA LYS A 4 -9.49 9.63 6.87
C LYS A 4 -10.22 8.34 6.48
N GLU A 5 -11.18 8.44 5.58
CA GLU A 5 -11.90 7.27 5.05
C GLU A 5 -10.96 6.35 4.27
N ILE A 6 -10.10 6.91 3.42
CA ILE A 6 -9.10 6.15 2.66
C ILE A 6 -8.11 5.45 3.59
N LEU A 7 -7.68 6.14 4.66
CA LEU A 7 -6.83 5.56 5.70
C LEU A 7 -7.52 4.43 6.45
N ASN A 8 -8.80 4.59 6.81
CA ASN A 8 -9.57 3.52 7.45
C ASN A 8 -9.70 2.29 6.55
N ILE A 9 -9.95 2.47 5.25
CA ILE A 9 -9.99 1.37 4.28
C ILE A 9 -8.63 0.69 4.18
N PHE A 10 -7.54 1.47 4.14
CA PHE A 10 -6.19 0.92 4.14
C PHE A 10 -5.92 0.12 5.41
N GLU A 11 -6.30 0.66 6.57
CA GLU A 11 -6.09 0.03 7.87
C GLU A 11 -6.84 -1.29 7.98
N SER A 12 -8.12 -1.35 7.58
CA SER A 12 -8.90 -2.59 7.53
C SER A 12 -8.23 -3.66 6.66
N LYS A 13 -7.72 -3.28 5.48
CA LYS A 13 -7.00 -4.22 4.60
C LYS A 13 -5.66 -4.67 5.17
N ALA A 14 -5.00 -3.79 5.91
CA ALA A 14 -3.79 -4.16 6.62
C ALA A 14 -4.13 -5.17 7.72
N ASP A 15 -5.18 -4.93 8.51
CA ASP A 15 -5.64 -5.86 9.55
C ASP A 15 -5.92 -7.25 8.99
N GLU A 16 -6.75 -7.34 7.95
CA GLU A 16 -7.05 -8.61 7.28
C GLU A 16 -5.78 -9.36 6.84
N ALA A 17 -4.82 -8.65 6.23
CA ALA A 17 -3.57 -9.26 5.76
C ALA A 17 -2.64 -9.70 6.91
N PHE A 18 -2.60 -8.95 8.01
CA PHE A 18 -1.80 -9.30 9.19
C PHE A 18 -2.42 -10.43 10.00
N ASP A 19 -3.74 -10.51 10.08
CA ASP A 19 -4.45 -11.62 10.74
C ASP A 19 -4.28 -12.93 9.95
N GLU A 20 -4.46 -12.90 8.62
CA GLU A 20 -4.21 -14.07 7.77
C GLU A 20 -2.74 -14.54 7.89
N MET A 21 -1.81 -13.58 7.95
CA MET A 21 -0.38 -13.88 8.18
C MET A 21 -0.17 -14.53 9.54
N PHE A 22 -0.79 -14.03 10.60
CA PHE A 22 -0.68 -14.58 11.95
C PHE A 22 -1.17 -16.01 12.01
N ASP A 23 -2.38 -16.28 11.50
CA ASP A 23 -2.97 -17.61 11.53
C ASP A 23 -2.12 -18.60 10.71
N SER A 24 -1.63 -18.17 9.55
CA SER A 24 -0.73 -18.98 8.70
C SER A 24 0.60 -19.29 9.38
N LEU A 25 1.22 -18.30 10.02
CA LEU A 25 2.51 -18.49 10.71
C LEU A 25 2.33 -19.31 11.99
N GLN A 26 1.23 -19.15 12.71
CA GLN A 26 0.92 -19.96 13.88
C GLN A 26 0.74 -21.43 13.48
N ALA A 27 -0.02 -21.71 12.41
CA ALA A 27 -0.19 -23.07 11.91
C ALA A 27 1.14 -23.70 11.44
N LEU A 28 1.97 -22.92 10.75
CA LEU A 28 3.27 -23.35 10.24
C LEU A 28 4.29 -23.62 11.35
N LEU A 29 4.45 -22.69 12.30
CA LEU A 29 5.55 -22.73 13.27
C LEU A 29 5.22 -23.53 14.52
N ARG A 30 3.94 -23.71 14.85
CA ARG A 30 3.50 -24.41 16.09
C ARG A 30 4.13 -25.80 16.28
N PRO A 31 4.26 -26.66 15.25
CA PRO A 31 4.92 -27.96 15.40
C PRO A 31 6.44 -27.89 15.61
N HIS A 32 7.06 -26.73 15.37
CA HIS A 32 8.51 -26.55 15.28
C HIS A 32 9.08 -25.55 16.29
N LEU A 33 8.28 -25.10 17.27
CA LEU A 33 8.70 -24.10 18.26
C LEU A 33 9.91 -24.50 19.12
N SER A 34 10.23 -25.80 19.20
CA SER A 34 11.41 -26.31 19.90
C SER A 34 12.73 -26.05 19.16
N ILE A 35 12.69 -25.79 17.86
CA ILE A 35 13.89 -25.64 17.00
C ILE A 35 13.89 -24.33 16.21
N MET A 36 12.74 -23.64 16.15
CA MET A 36 12.52 -22.42 15.40
C MET A 36 12.07 -21.29 16.31
N LYS A 37 12.68 -20.12 16.13
CA LYS A 37 12.35 -18.90 16.85
C LYS A 37 11.98 -17.79 15.88
N LEU A 38 10.80 -17.22 16.09
CA LEU A 38 10.37 -16.01 15.40
C LEU A 38 10.81 -14.79 16.20
N THR A 39 11.46 -13.84 15.55
CA THR A 39 11.93 -12.59 16.13
C THR A 39 11.46 -11.42 15.28
N PHE A 40 11.50 -10.21 15.85
CA PHE A 40 11.22 -8.99 15.13
C PHE A 40 12.37 -8.01 15.32
N ASP A 41 12.97 -7.62 14.20
CA ASP A 41 14.15 -6.77 14.17
C ASP A 41 14.00 -5.73 13.06
N ASN A 42 14.24 -4.47 13.39
CA ASN A 42 14.21 -3.34 12.45
C ASN A 42 12.93 -3.27 11.59
N GLY A 43 11.78 -3.53 12.19
CA GLY A 43 10.51 -3.47 11.48
C GLY A 43 10.18 -4.70 10.62
N LYS A 44 10.95 -5.79 10.75
CA LYS A 44 10.81 -7.02 9.95
C LYS A 44 10.73 -8.24 10.86
N LEU A 45 9.82 -9.15 10.50
CA LEU A 45 9.81 -10.50 11.06
C LEU A 45 11.00 -11.29 10.53
N ARG A 46 11.66 -12.02 11.41
CA ARG A 46 12.76 -12.92 11.10
C ARG A 46 12.48 -14.27 11.75
N LEU A 47 12.71 -15.33 10.99
CA LEU A 47 12.77 -16.68 11.53
C LEU A 47 14.24 -17.04 11.72
N THR A 48 14.57 -17.72 12.81
CA THR A 48 15.91 -18.21 13.15
C THR A 48 15.78 -19.65 13.65
N ALA A 49 16.77 -20.52 13.36
CA ALA A 49 16.78 -21.93 13.73
C ALA A 49 18.05 -22.25 14.50
N GLU A 50 18.00 -23.24 15.40
CA GLU A 50 19.22 -23.71 16.11
C GLU A 50 20.13 -24.57 15.22
N ASP A 51 19.56 -25.27 14.23
CA ASP A 51 20.29 -26.07 13.24
C ASP A 51 19.76 -25.79 11.83
N GLU A 52 20.53 -25.03 11.05
CA GLU A 52 20.16 -24.60 9.69
C GLU A 52 20.25 -25.73 8.65
N LEU A 53 20.85 -26.88 8.97
CA LEU A 53 21.04 -28.01 8.04
C LEU A 53 19.91 -29.05 8.06
N ASN A 54 18.90 -28.89 8.92
CA ASN A 54 17.75 -29.80 8.97
C ASN A 54 16.77 -29.53 7.80
N PRO A 55 16.43 -30.53 6.96
CA PRO A 55 15.47 -30.36 5.85
C PRO A 55 14.12 -29.77 6.26
N VAL A 56 13.62 -30.11 7.44
CA VAL A 56 12.37 -29.54 8.00
C VAL A 56 12.53 -28.03 8.20
N CYS A 57 13.70 -27.57 8.65
CA CYS A 57 13.96 -26.15 8.83
C CYS A 57 13.91 -25.41 7.49
N ILE A 58 14.48 -25.99 6.42
CA ILE A 58 14.51 -25.40 5.08
C ILE A 58 13.09 -25.17 4.54
N ASP A 59 12.23 -26.18 4.64
CA ASP A 59 10.85 -26.10 4.16
C ASP A 59 10.04 -25.05 4.93
N VAL A 60 10.18 -25.03 6.25
CA VAL A 60 9.54 -24.04 7.13
C VAL A 60 10.03 -22.62 6.81
N TYR A 61 11.34 -22.42 6.56
CA TYR A 61 11.89 -21.13 6.13
C TYR A 61 11.31 -20.66 4.79
N SER A 62 11.18 -21.57 3.83
CA SER A 62 10.60 -21.26 2.53
C SER A 62 9.14 -20.82 2.67
N ALA A 63 8.35 -21.58 3.42
CA ALA A 63 6.96 -21.25 3.71
C ALA A 63 6.81 -19.92 4.46
N PHE A 64 7.65 -19.67 5.47
CA PHE A 64 7.70 -18.40 6.21
C PHE A 64 7.93 -17.21 5.26
N LYS A 65 8.94 -17.29 4.39
CA LYS A 65 9.25 -16.22 3.42
C LYS A 65 8.07 -15.97 2.47
N GLN A 66 7.38 -17.01 2.03
CA GLN A 66 6.20 -16.88 1.17
C GLN A 66 5.04 -16.21 1.90
N ILE A 67 4.75 -16.60 3.15
CA ILE A 67 3.68 -16.00 3.95
C ILE A 67 3.94 -14.52 4.20
N VAL A 68 5.12 -14.17 4.73
CA VAL A 68 5.50 -12.76 5.00
C VAL A 68 5.57 -11.94 3.71
N GLY A 69 6.07 -12.54 2.62
CA GLY A 69 6.12 -11.90 1.30
C GLY A 69 4.73 -11.57 0.76
N ARG A 70 3.76 -12.50 0.87
CA ARG A 70 2.37 -12.28 0.46
C ARG A 70 1.71 -11.17 1.26
N CYS A 71 1.83 -11.19 2.59
CA CYS A 71 1.30 -10.12 3.45
C CYS A 71 1.90 -8.75 3.08
N GLY A 72 3.23 -8.68 2.93
CA GLY A 72 3.90 -7.45 2.51
C GLY A 72 3.42 -6.94 1.14
N ALA A 73 3.13 -7.84 0.20
CA ALA A 73 2.59 -7.50 -1.10
C ALA A 73 1.15 -6.96 -1.02
N LEU A 74 0.27 -7.60 -0.24
CA LEU A 74 -1.12 -7.17 -0.03
C LEU A 74 -1.19 -5.77 0.60
N VAL A 75 -0.46 -5.57 1.69
CA VAL A 75 -0.37 -4.27 2.37
C VAL A 75 0.22 -3.21 1.44
N GLY A 76 1.28 -3.55 0.70
CA GLY A 76 1.85 -2.65 -0.30
C GLY A 76 0.84 -2.27 -1.40
N ALA A 77 0.06 -3.23 -1.88
CA ALA A 77 -0.99 -3.00 -2.88
C ALA A 77 -2.10 -2.10 -2.33
N ALA A 78 -2.57 -2.34 -1.10
CA ALA A 78 -3.57 -1.50 -0.44
C ALA A 78 -3.10 -0.04 -0.34
N GLY A 79 -1.84 0.19 0.06
CA GLY A 79 -1.29 1.55 0.17
C GLY A 79 -1.16 2.25 -1.18
N LYS A 80 -0.81 1.51 -2.24
CA LYS A 80 -0.78 2.02 -3.62
C LYS A 80 -2.18 2.38 -4.13
N THR A 81 -3.19 1.59 -3.76
CA THR A 81 -4.59 1.89 -4.07
C THR A 81 -5.04 3.16 -3.37
N ALA A 82 -4.79 3.29 -2.07
CA ALA A 82 -5.11 4.49 -1.29
C ALA A 82 -4.54 5.77 -1.94
N GLN A 83 -3.26 5.76 -2.30
CA GLN A 83 -2.59 6.89 -2.97
C GLN A 83 -3.22 7.24 -4.32
N ARG A 84 -3.58 6.22 -5.12
CA ARG A 84 -4.25 6.44 -6.40
C ARG A 84 -5.64 7.03 -6.22
N THR A 85 -6.40 6.55 -5.24
CA THR A 85 -7.74 7.06 -4.96
C THR A 85 -7.73 8.54 -4.63
N VAL A 86 -6.80 8.99 -3.77
CA VAL A 86 -6.63 10.44 -3.48
C VAL A 86 -6.35 11.23 -4.76
N ILE A 87 -5.35 10.79 -5.55
CA ILE A 87 -4.99 11.50 -6.80
C ILE A 87 -6.17 11.58 -7.77
N ILE A 88 -6.90 10.48 -7.99
CA ILE A 88 -8.02 10.45 -8.92
C ILE A 88 -9.14 11.38 -8.44
N ASN A 89 -9.48 11.35 -7.15
CA ASN A 89 -10.56 12.17 -6.62
C ASN A 89 -10.26 13.66 -6.71
N GLU A 90 -9.04 14.09 -6.34
CA GLU A 90 -8.63 15.49 -6.45
C GLU A 90 -8.56 15.97 -7.91
N LEU A 91 -8.09 15.12 -8.83
CA LEU A 91 -8.11 15.45 -10.25
C LEU A 91 -9.53 15.54 -10.81
N VAL A 92 -10.48 14.74 -10.32
CA VAL A 92 -11.90 14.86 -10.68
C VAL A 92 -12.47 16.19 -10.17
N LEU A 93 -12.17 16.58 -8.93
CA LEU A 93 -12.57 17.87 -8.38
C LEU A 93 -12.00 19.03 -9.20
N ALA A 94 -10.69 19.01 -9.48
CA ALA A 94 -10.05 20.02 -10.32
C ALA A 94 -10.66 20.09 -11.74
N LYS A 95 -11.03 18.94 -12.32
CA LYS A 95 -11.72 18.88 -13.61
C LYS A 95 -13.09 19.56 -13.53
N ASN A 96 -13.85 19.29 -12.47
CA ASN A 96 -15.16 19.91 -12.23
C ASN A 96 -15.06 21.42 -12.01
N ASP A 97 -13.94 21.88 -11.44
CA ASP A 97 -13.61 23.30 -11.31
C ASP A 97 -13.12 23.93 -12.63
N GLY A 98 -13.05 23.15 -13.72
CA GLY A 98 -12.72 23.63 -15.07
C GLY A 98 -11.23 23.58 -15.42
N VAL A 99 -10.42 22.76 -14.74
CA VAL A 99 -9.09 22.39 -15.22
C VAL A 99 -9.23 21.36 -16.35
N ASP A 100 -8.50 21.54 -17.46
CA ASP A 100 -8.65 20.71 -18.66
C ASP A 100 -7.97 19.33 -18.55
N ILE A 101 -8.46 18.49 -17.65
CA ILE A 101 -7.85 17.21 -17.31
C ILE A 101 -8.37 16.10 -18.24
N THR A 102 -7.48 15.66 -19.14
CA THR A 102 -7.67 14.49 -20.01
C THR A 102 -7.07 13.23 -19.37
N PRO A 103 -7.38 12.02 -19.90
CA PRO A 103 -6.73 10.78 -19.44
C PRO A 103 -5.20 10.85 -19.52
N ALA A 104 -4.65 11.53 -20.54
CA ALA A 104 -3.21 11.71 -20.70
C ALA A 104 -2.62 12.62 -19.60
N VAL A 105 -3.28 13.74 -19.29
CA VAL A 105 -2.87 14.64 -18.20
C VAL A 105 -2.90 13.93 -16.86
N ALA A 106 -4.01 13.26 -16.53
CA ALA A 106 -4.14 12.52 -15.29
C ALA A 106 -3.09 11.40 -15.16
N ASN A 107 -2.77 10.71 -16.25
CA ASN A 107 -1.71 9.70 -16.25
C ASN A 107 -0.32 10.30 -15.99
N ASN A 108 -0.04 11.49 -16.53
CA ASN A 108 1.24 12.17 -16.31
C ASN A 108 1.39 12.61 -14.84
N VAL A 109 0.32 13.15 -14.25
CA VAL A 109 0.29 13.45 -12.81
C VAL A 109 0.54 12.19 -11.98
N CYS A 110 -0.15 11.09 -12.28
CA CYS A 110 0.07 9.81 -11.59
C CYS A 110 1.51 9.32 -11.73
N LYS A 111 2.10 9.39 -12.93
CA LYS A 111 3.51 9.02 -13.18
C LYS A 111 4.47 9.88 -12.36
N SER A 112 4.23 11.18 -12.28
CA SER A 112 5.05 12.12 -11.52
C SER A 112 5.00 11.82 -10.02
N LEU A 113 3.80 11.63 -9.45
CA LEU A 113 3.62 11.46 -7.99
C LEU A 113 3.90 10.04 -7.49
N LEU A 114 3.63 9.02 -8.32
CA LEU A 114 3.72 7.60 -7.95
C LEU A 114 4.87 6.85 -8.64
N GLY A 115 5.60 7.49 -9.56
CA GLY A 115 6.62 6.86 -10.40
C GLY A 115 6.06 5.95 -11.51
N ARG A 116 4.74 5.83 -11.64
CA ARG A 116 4.07 4.96 -12.60
C ARG A 116 2.65 5.41 -12.91
N GLY A 117 2.15 5.01 -14.07
CA GLY A 117 0.81 5.36 -14.53
C GLY A 117 -0.33 4.65 -13.79
N CYS A 118 -1.54 5.05 -14.16
CA CYS A 118 -2.80 4.42 -13.76
C CYS A 118 -3.38 3.55 -14.89
N SER A 119 -4.35 2.70 -14.54
CA SER A 119 -5.04 1.86 -15.53
C SER A 119 -5.74 2.74 -16.57
N LYS A 120 -5.57 2.42 -17.85
CA LYS A 120 -6.26 3.12 -18.95
C LYS A 120 -7.77 3.10 -18.77
N LYS A 121 -8.32 1.99 -18.26
CA LYS A 121 -9.77 1.85 -17.97
C LYS A 121 -10.23 2.89 -16.95
N VAL A 122 -9.55 2.97 -15.80
CA VAL A 122 -9.86 3.94 -14.73
C VAL A 122 -9.72 5.37 -15.23
N LEU A 123 -8.65 5.67 -15.96
CA LEU A 123 -8.45 7.01 -16.50
C LEU A 123 -9.53 7.39 -17.53
N ALA A 124 -9.93 6.45 -18.37
CA ALA A 124 -10.99 6.67 -19.35
C ALA A 124 -12.35 6.89 -18.67
N GLU A 125 -12.65 6.12 -17.63
CA GLU A 125 -13.89 6.22 -16.85
C GLU A 125 -14.09 7.62 -16.24
N HIS A 126 -13.04 8.21 -15.67
CA HIS A 126 -13.15 9.52 -15.01
C HIS A 126 -12.86 10.73 -15.93
N PHE A 127 -11.93 10.57 -16.87
CA PHE A 127 -11.37 11.71 -17.61
C PHE A 127 -11.72 11.77 -19.10
N SER A 128 -12.37 10.75 -19.67
CA SER A 128 -12.85 10.85 -21.06
C SER A 128 -13.92 11.93 -21.20
N GLN A 129 -13.99 12.51 -22.39
CA GLN A 129 -14.97 13.53 -22.74
C GLN A 129 -15.64 13.13 -24.05
N LYS A 130 -16.97 13.21 -24.08
CA LYS A 130 -17.75 12.97 -25.29
C LYS A 130 -17.37 14.05 -26.31
N ASN A 131 -17.10 13.63 -27.55
CA ASN A 131 -16.67 14.47 -28.68
C ASN A 131 -15.25 15.02 -28.63
N ARG A 132 -14.39 14.54 -27.71
CA ARG A 132 -12.96 14.86 -27.73
C ARG A 132 -12.17 13.71 -28.34
N THR A 133 -11.34 14.02 -29.33
CA THR A 133 -10.47 13.05 -30.00
C THR A 133 -9.03 13.15 -29.49
N ALA A 134 -8.17 12.22 -29.90
CA ALA A 134 -6.74 12.28 -29.57
C ALA A 134 -6.02 13.49 -30.20
N ALA A 135 -6.60 14.10 -31.25
CA ALA A 135 -6.07 15.32 -31.85
C ALA A 135 -6.31 16.55 -30.97
N ASP A 136 -7.36 16.52 -30.14
CA ASP A 136 -7.75 17.60 -29.25
C ASP A 136 -6.91 17.56 -27.95
N LYS A 137 -5.65 17.98 -28.07
CA LYS A 137 -4.69 18.02 -26.94
C LYS A 137 -5.24 18.85 -25.78
N SER A 138 -4.79 18.51 -24.57
CA SER A 138 -5.14 19.28 -23.37
C SER A 138 -4.56 20.69 -23.41
N LEU A 139 -5.38 21.67 -23.03
CA LEU A 139 -4.98 23.04 -22.79
C LEU A 139 -3.95 23.13 -21.66
N CYS A 140 -3.84 22.15 -20.76
CA CYS A 140 -2.76 22.10 -19.77
C CYS A 140 -1.36 22.00 -20.40
N PHE A 141 -1.24 21.70 -21.70
CA PHE A 141 0.04 21.70 -22.42
C PHE A 141 0.32 22.98 -23.23
N SER A 142 -0.70 23.79 -23.52
CA SER A 142 -0.59 24.92 -24.45
C SER A 142 -1.05 26.26 -23.87
N ASP A 143 -1.99 26.25 -22.92
CA ASP A 143 -2.50 27.45 -22.24
C ASP A 143 -1.82 27.64 -20.89
N LYS A 144 -1.25 28.85 -20.69
CA LYS A 144 -0.47 29.18 -19.49
C LYS A 144 -1.32 29.10 -18.21
N LYS A 145 -2.57 29.59 -18.25
CA LYS A 145 -3.46 29.59 -17.08
C LYS A 145 -3.83 28.17 -16.68
N GLN A 146 -4.17 27.31 -17.64
CA GLN A 146 -4.48 25.90 -17.40
C GLN A 146 -3.27 25.13 -16.85
N LYS A 147 -2.07 25.42 -17.36
CA LYS A 147 -0.83 24.85 -16.84
C LYS A 147 -0.58 25.24 -15.37
N GLU A 148 -0.67 26.53 -15.05
CA GLU A 148 -0.49 27.03 -13.67
C GLU A 148 -1.53 26.44 -12.71
N ARG A 149 -2.78 26.27 -13.15
CA ARG A 149 -3.84 25.62 -12.35
C ARG A 149 -3.51 24.16 -12.08
N LEU A 150 -3.07 23.41 -13.10
CA LEU A 150 -2.66 22.01 -12.95
C LEU A 150 -1.44 21.88 -12.03
N GLU A 151 -0.47 22.77 -12.13
CA GLU A 151 0.71 22.78 -11.26
C GLU A 151 0.32 22.99 -9.79
N LYS A 152 -0.56 23.95 -9.49
CA LYS A 152 -1.09 24.16 -8.13
C LYS A 152 -1.76 22.91 -7.57
N VAL A 153 -2.62 22.26 -8.37
CA VAL A 153 -3.28 21.00 -7.99
C VAL A 153 -2.25 19.90 -7.75
N THR A 154 -1.24 19.78 -8.62
CA THR A 154 -0.20 18.74 -8.52
C THR A 154 0.67 18.92 -7.29
N THR A 155 1.03 20.16 -6.94
CA THR A 155 1.80 20.47 -5.72
C THR A 155 1.00 20.12 -4.46
N GLY A 156 -0.26 20.53 -4.38
CA GLY A 156 -1.12 20.15 -3.24
C GLY A 156 -1.29 18.64 -3.11
N LEU A 157 -1.42 17.94 -4.24
CA LEU A 157 -1.47 16.49 -4.29
C LEU A 157 -0.17 15.82 -3.82
N ASP A 158 1.00 16.37 -4.14
CA ASP A 158 2.28 15.82 -3.69
C ASP A 158 2.37 15.83 -2.15
N ASP A 159 1.95 16.93 -1.52
CA ASP A 159 1.92 17.05 -0.05
C ASP A 159 0.93 16.07 0.60
N GLN A 160 -0.27 15.91 0.03
CA GLN A 160 -1.24 14.91 0.48
C GLN A 160 -0.70 13.49 0.34
N VAL A 161 -0.09 13.16 -0.82
CA VAL A 161 0.50 11.83 -1.07
C VAL A 161 1.66 11.55 -0.12
N LYS A 162 2.49 12.55 0.19
CA LYS A 162 3.56 12.42 1.20
C LYS A 162 3.00 12.16 2.60
N THR A 163 1.99 12.92 3.00
CA THR A 163 1.28 12.73 4.28
C THR A 163 0.70 11.33 4.39
N LEU A 164 0.01 10.88 3.34
CA LEU A 164 -0.58 9.55 3.26
C LEU A 164 0.48 8.44 3.30
N LYS A 165 1.62 8.61 2.62
CA LYS A 165 2.75 7.67 2.70
C LYS A 165 3.28 7.56 4.14
N GLY A 166 3.37 8.68 4.85
CA GLY A 166 3.75 8.73 6.27
C GLY A 166 2.77 7.96 7.16
N ALA A 167 1.47 8.24 7.03
CA ALA A 167 0.42 7.57 7.79
C ALA A 167 0.38 6.04 7.52
N ILE A 168 0.44 5.63 6.24
CA ILE A 168 0.54 4.22 5.84
C ILE A 168 1.75 3.55 6.49
N ARG A 169 2.92 4.22 6.54
CA ARG A 169 4.11 3.68 7.20
C ARG A 169 3.89 3.48 8.69
N ILE A 170 3.27 4.43 9.38
CA ILE A 170 2.96 4.33 10.82
C ILE A 170 2.01 3.17 11.08
N ILE A 171 0.92 3.06 10.31
CA ILE A 171 -0.03 1.94 10.43
C ILE A 171 0.71 0.61 10.27
N ARG A 172 1.55 0.46 9.23
CA ARG A 172 2.35 -0.75 9.03
C ARG A 172 3.24 -1.10 10.21
N LEU A 173 3.91 -0.11 10.80
CA LEU A 173 4.75 -0.33 11.97
C LEU A 173 3.91 -0.76 13.18
N ASN A 174 2.79 -0.10 13.44
CA ASN A 174 1.88 -0.44 14.54
C ASN A 174 1.33 -1.85 14.38
N LYS A 175 0.88 -2.25 13.18
CA LYS A 175 0.38 -3.61 12.94
C LYS A 175 1.48 -4.66 13.12
N SER A 176 2.70 -4.38 12.67
CA SER A 176 3.84 -5.26 12.95
C SER A 176 4.16 -5.37 14.44
N LEU A 177 4.07 -4.27 15.22
CA LEU A 177 4.28 -4.30 16.67
C LEU A 177 3.17 -5.10 17.38
N ASN A 178 1.91 -4.89 17.00
CA ASN A 178 0.77 -5.64 17.53
C ASN A 178 0.89 -7.13 17.23
N PHE A 179 1.32 -7.48 16.03
CA PHE A 179 1.62 -8.86 15.65
C PHE A 179 2.65 -9.48 16.61
N VAL A 180 3.75 -8.77 16.90
CA VAL A 180 4.81 -9.25 17.80
C VAL A 180 4.29 -9.38 19.22
N SER A 181 3.55 -8.40 19.72
CA SER A 181 2.96 -8.46 21.06
C SER A 181 2.01 -9.65 21.20
N ARG A 182 1.14 -9.88 20.21
CA ARG A 182 0.24 -11.05 20.14
C ARG A 182 1.05 -12.36 20.12
N TRP A 183 2.12 -12.42 19.32
CA TRP A 183 2.98 -13.59 19.23
C TRP A 183 3.73 -13.88 20.54
N SER A 184 4.34 -12.86 21.16
CA SER A 184 5.07 -13.00 22.42
C SER A 184 4.16 -13.35 23.59
N GLY A 185 2.96 -12.76 23.68
CA GLY A 185 1.98 -13.10 24.72
C GLY A 185 1.45 -14.53 24.59
N ASP A 186 1.29 -15.01 23.36
CA ASP A 186 0.90 -16.40 23.09
C ASP A 186 2.04 -17.40 23.39
N ILE A 187 3.30 -16.97 23.34
CA ILE A 187 4.46 -17.76 23.79
C ILE A 187 4.56 -17.79 25.33
N SER A 188 4.44 -16.64 26.01
CA SER A 188 4.62 -16.58 27.47
C SER A 188 3.51 -17.31 28.24
N LEU A 189 2.29 -17.40 27.71
CA LEU A 189 1.22 -18.24 28.26
C LEU A 189 1.48 -19.76 28.11
N ARG A 190 2.52 -20.17 27.38
CA ARG A 190 2.80 -21.57 27.03
C ARG A 190 4.13 -22.10 27.57
N SER A 191 5.00 -21.26 28.14
CA SER A 191 6.25 -21.67 28.79
C SER A 191 6.06 -22.21 30.21
N ASP A 192 4.85 -22.10 30.78
CA ASP A 192 4.53 -22.52 32.15
C ASP A 192 3.79 -23.88 32.22
N LYS A 193 3.93 -24.75 31.21
CA LYS A 193 3.33 -26.10 31.22
C LYS A 193 4.33 -27.19 30.93
#